data_AF-A0A2M9BA58-F1
#
_entry.id   AF-A0A2M9BA58-F1
#
_cell.length_a   1.000
_cell.length_b   1.000
_cell.length_c   1.000
_cell.angle_alpha   90.00
_cell.angle_beta   90.00
_cell.angle_gamma   90.00
#
_symmetry.space_group_name_H-M   'P 1'
#
loop_
_entity.id
_entity.type
_entity.pdbx_description
1 polymer ?
#
loop_
_entity_poly.entity_id
_entity_poly.type
_entity_poly.pdbx_seq_one_letter_code
_entity_poly.pdbx_strand_id
1 'polypeptide(L)'
;MIRTATLFVTICLLLGTLAYGATVTLFQASFDGTNVRVEWEITNEAGVQGYDLWRKANNEPAFAHMATQAPSSQRRYQFLDTNMYRGTAGTNGGGPFTYRLTVHTTTGDQNYTTVLSTTPSAVQRSWGSIKSMFR
;
A
#
# COMPACT_ATOMS: atom_id res chain seq x y z
N MET A 1 -31.03 23.33 36.43
CA MET A 1 -31.33 22.38 35.33
C MET A 1 -30.66 22.75 34.01
N ILE A 2 -30.60 24.03 33.60
CA ILE A 2 -29.99 24.43 32.30
C ILE A 2 -28.47 24.17 32.25
N ARG A 3 -27.73 24.40 33.35
CA ARG A 3 -26.27 24.20 33.44
C ARG A 3 -25.83 22.74 33.35
N THR A 4 -26.61 21.82 33.92
CA THR A 4 -26.34 20.38 33.84
C THR A 4 -26.63 19.84 32.44
N ALA A 5 -27.68 20.35 31.78
CA ALA A 5 -28.01 20.00 30.40
C ALA A 5 -26.93 20.49 29.41
N THR A 6 -26.40 21.70 29.60
CA THR A 6 -25.28 22.20 28.78
C THR A 6 -24.03 21.36 28.99
N LEU A 7 -23.66 21.04 30.23
CA LEU A 7 -22.49 20.21 30.53
C LEU A 7 -22.59 18.80 29.91
N PHE A 8 -23.79 18.22 29.91
CA PHE A 8 -24.06 16.92 29.28
C PHE A 8 -23.94 16.97 27.75
N VAL A 9 -24.47 18.03 27.13
CA VAL A 9 -24.35 18.25 25.67
C VAL A 9 -22.90 18.47 25.27
N THR A 10 -22.12 19.24 26.03
CA THR A 10 -20.69 19.46 25.75
C THR A 10 -19.87 18.16 25.91
N ILE A 11 -20.18 17.32 26.91
CA ILE A 11 -19.55 16.00 27.07
C ILE A 11 -19.90 15.05 25.92
N CYS A 12 -21.16 15.02 25.47
CA CYS A 12 -21.57 14.19 24.32
C CYS A 12 -20.89 14.65 23.00
N LEU A 13 -20.69 15.96 22.81
CA LEU A 13 -19.96 16.50 21.67
C LEU A 13 -18.45 16.19 21.72
N LEU A 14 -17.86 16.13 22.91
CA LEU A 14 -16.43 15.78 23.09
C LEU A 14 -16.14 14.28 22.90
N LEU A 15 -17.10 13.41 23.23
CA LEU A 15 -16.96 11.96 23.04
C LEU A 15 -17.04 11.54 21.56
N GLY A 16 -17.56 12.41 20.68
CA GLY A 16 -17.68 12.15 19.24
C GLY A 16 -16.38 12.25 18.46
N THR A 17 -15.27 12.71 19.06
CA THR A 17 -14.00 12.94 18.34
C THR A 17 -12.98 11.81 18.49
N LEU A 18 -13.38 10.62 18.94
CA LEU A 18 -12.48 9.46 18.80
C LEU A 18 -12.20 9.27 17.31
N ALA A 19 -10.97 9.56 16.90
CA ALA A 19 -10.51 9.41 15.52
C ALA A 19 -10.55 7.92 15.16
N TYR A 20 -11.70 7.48 14.65
CA TYR A 20 -11.85 6.19 13.99
C TYR A 20 -11.22 6.32 12.62
N GLY A 21 -10.02 5.80 12.48
CA GLY A 21 -9.28 5.84 11.24
C GLY A 21 -8.16 4.82 11.25
N ALA A 22 -8.07 4.07 10.16
CA ALA A 22 -6.91 3.24 9.91
C ALA A 22 -5.69 4.14 9.72
N THR A 23 -4.58 3.81 10.37
CA THR A 23 -3.33 4.54 10.18
C THR A 23 -2.29 3.61 9.59
N VAL A 24 -2.10 3.70 8.28
CA VAL A 24 -1.00 3.03 7.57
C VAL A 24 0.28 3.85 7.75
N THR A 25 1.32 3.24 8.31
CA THR A 25 2.63 3.87 8.54
C THR A 25 3.66 3.52 7.48
N LEU A 26 3.45 2.41 6.77
CA LEU A 26 4.34 1.95 5.71
C LEU A 26 3.50 1.32 4.60
N PHE A 27 3.84 1.64 3.35
CA PHE A 27 3.40 0.87 2.19
C PHE A 27 4.52 0.87 1.15
N GLN A 28 5.12 -0.31 0.93
CA GLN A 28 6.26 -0.44 0.04
C GLN A 28 6.22 -1.74 -0.76
N ALA A 29 6.85 -1.70 -1.94
CA ALA A 29 7.09 -2.85 -2.78
C ALA A 29 8.58 -3.00 -3.00
N SER A 30 9.10 -4.21 -2.83
CA SER A 30 10.52 -4.53 -3.02
C SER A 30 10.69 -5.85 -3.75
N PHE A 31 11.80 -5.98 -4.47
CA PHE A 31 12.14 -7.25 -5.14
C PHE A 31 12.53 -8.31 -4.11
N ASP A 32 11.99 -9.51 -4.27
CA ASP A 32 12.33 -10.72 -3.51
C ASP A 32 12.67 -11.84 -4.50
N GLY A 33 13.95 -11.89 -4.89
CA GLY A 33 14.41 -12.73 -6.00
C GLY A 33 13.77 -12.32 -7.34
N THR A 34 12.97 -13.21 -7.92
CA THR A 34 12.20 -12.97 -9.15
C THR A 34 10.79 -12.44 -8.90
N ASN A 35 10.38 -12.41 -7.64
CA ASN A 35 9.05 -11.99 -7.20
C ASN A 35 9.12 -10.58 -6.61
N VAL A 36 7.96 -10.02 -6.26
CA VAL A 36 7.87 -8.79 -5.47
C VAL A 36 7.14 -9.03 -4.18
N ARG A 37 7.75 -8.58 -3.09
CA ARG A 37 7.10 -8.49 -1.80
C ARG A 37 6.50 -7.10 -1.66
N VAL A 38 5.17 -7.07 -1.55
CA VAL A 38 4.42 -5.88 -1.19
C VAL A 38 4.06 -5.99 0.28
N GLU A 39 4.32 -4.94 1.04
CA GLU A 39 4.08 -4.92 2.47
C GLU A 39 3.49 -3.60 2.92
N TRP A 40 2.65 -3.69 3.95
CA TRP A 40 2.12 -2.53 4.64
C TRP A 40 2.09 -2.74 6.14
N GLU A 41 2.27 -1.65 6.86
CA GLU A 41 2.18 -1.62 8.31
C GLU A 41 1.09 -0.69 8.78
N ILE A 42 0.36 -1.13 9.79
CA ILE A 42 -0.81 -0.45 10.34
C ILE A 42 -0.62 -0.28 11.84
N THR A 43 -0.70 0.96 12.29
CA THR A 43 -0.59 1.29 13.72
C THR A 43 -1.94 1.25 14.43
N ASN A 44 -3.02 1.52 13.69
CA ASN A 44 -4.39 1.43 14.20
C ASN A 44 -5.28 0.81 13.11
N GLU A 45 -6.00 -0.25 13.46
CA GLU A 45 -6.94 -0.96 12.57
C GLU A 45 -8.41 -0.66 12.93
N ALA A 46 -8.66 0.29 13.85
CA ALA A 46 -10.00 0.66 14.25
C ALA A 46 -10.84 1.13 13.05
N GLY A 47 -11.93 0.41 12.79
CA GLY A 47 -12.85 0.71 11.68
C GLY A 47 -12.40 0.17 10.32
N VAL A 48 -11.31 -0.60 10.22
CA VAL A 48 -10.95 -1.28 8.96
C VAL A 48 -11.89 -2.44 8.70
N GLN A 49 -12.33 -2.55 7.45
CA GLN A 49 -13.18 -3.62 6.94
C GLN A 49 -12.43 -4.59 6.03
N GLY A 50 -11.37 -4.12 5.35
CA GLY A 50 -10.58 -4.95 4.45
C GLY A 50 -9.48 -4.19 3.73
N TYR A 51 -8.60 -4.95 3.09
CA TYR A 51 -7.51 -4.46 2.25
C TYR A 51 -7.66 -5.03 0.86
N ASP A 52 -7.64 -4.17 -0.16
CA ASP A 52 -7.50 -4.58 -1.54
C ASP A 52 -6.16 -4.11 -2.09
N LEU A 53 -5.40 -5.05 -2.63
CA LEU A 53 -4.14 -4.78 -3.30
C LEU A 53 -4.34 -4.79 -4.80
N TRP A 54 -3.82 -3.77 -5.45
CA TRP A 54 -3.89 -3.56 -6.88
C TRP A 54 -2.50 -3.33 -7.46
N ARG A 55 -2.33 -3.73 -8.72
CA ARG A 55 -1.09 -3.50 -9.49
C ARG A 55 -1.42 -2.91 -10.85
N LYS A 56 -0.53 -2.06 -11.35
CA LYS A 56 -0.56 -1.54 -12.71
C LYS A 56 0.85 -1.50 -13.27
N ALA A 57 1.10 -2.11 -14.43
CA ALA A 57 2.31 -1.86 -15.20
C ALA A 57 2.23 -0.51 -15.93
N ASN A 58 3.37 0.10 -16.24
CA ASN A 58 3.38 1.42 -16.90
C ASN A 58 2.63 1.45 -18.24
N ASN A 59 2.56 0.32 -18.95
CA ASN A 59 1.86 0.17 -20.23
C ASN A 59 0.40 -0.32 -20.09
N GLU A 60 -0.08 -0.58 -18.87
CA GLU A 60 -1.46 -1.01 -18.63
C GLU A 60 -2.37 0.21 -18.37
N PRO A 61 -3.58 0.25 -18.95
CA PRO A 61 -4.48 1.41 -18.82
C PRO A 61 -5.13 1.51 -17.43
N ALA A 62 -5.19 0.41 -16.68
CA ALA A 62 -5.93 0.32 -15.43
C ALA A 62 -5.19 -0.53 -14.39
N PHE A 63 -5.52 -0.30 -13.13
CA PHE A 63 -5.11 -1.17 -12.03
C PHE A 63 -5.89 -2.47 -12.08
N ALA A 64 -5.17 -3.59 -12.00
CA ALA A 64 -5.73 -4.91 -11.83
C ALA A 64 -5.68 -5.34 -10.36
N HIS A 65 -6.76 -5.98 -9.93
CA HIS A 65 -6.89 -6.52 -8.58
C HIS A 65 -5.96 -7.73 -8.41
N MET A 66 -5.21 -7.75 -7.31
CA MET A 66 -4.24 -8.80 -7.01
C MET A 66 -4.68 -9.67 -5.84
N ALA A 67 -5.16 -9.05 -4.77
CA ALA A 67 -5.58 -9.76 -3.58
C ALA A 67 -6.52 -8.93 -2.72
N THR A 68 -7.39 -9.62 -2.00
CA THR A 68 -8.15 -9.08 -0.88
C THR A 68 -7.63 -9.74 0.40
N GLN A 69 -7.37 -8.96 1.44
CA GLN A 69 -7.03 -9.46 2.77
C GLN A 69 -7.97 -8.90 3.83
N ALA A 70 -8.45 -9.79 4.69
CA ALA A 70 -9.24 -9.41 5.85
C ALA A 70 -8.33 -8.86 6.96
N PRO A 71 -8.83 -7.93 7.79
CA PRO A 71 -8.11 -7.48 8.98
C PRO A 71 -7.90 -8.65 9.95
N SER A 72 -6.68 -8.80 10.45
CA SER A 72 -6.25 -9.87 11.36
C SER A 72 -5.66 -9.35 12.67
N SER A 73 -5.74 -8.04 12.94
CA SER A 73 -5.10 -7.39 14.10
C SER A 73 -3.58 -7.53 14.13
N GLN A 74 -2.99 -7.86 12.99
CA GLN A 74 -1.54 -7.87 12.81
C GLN A 74 -1.06 -6.46 12.46
N ARG A 75 0.12 -6.11 12.95
CA ARG A 75 0.74 -4.83 12.64
C ARG A 75 1.29 -4.77 11.21
N ARG A 76 1.67 -5.92 10.64
CA ARG A 76 2.35 -6.01 9.35
C ARG A 76 1.70 -7.09 8.50
N TYR A 77 1.39 -6.71 7.27
CA TYR A 77 0.81 -7.56 6.25
C TYR A 77 1.79 -7.66 5.07
N GLN A 78 1.70 -8.77 4.35
CA GLN A 78 2.54 -9.01 3.19
C GLN A 78 1.78 -9.77 2.11
N PHE A 79 2.13 -9.46 0.87
CA PHE A 79 1.69 -10.15 -0.33
C PHE A 79 2.90 -10.42 -1.23
N LEU A 80 3.00 -11.66 -1.71
CA LEU A 80 4.04 -12.07 -2.65
C LEU A 80 3.47 -12.12 -4.06
N ASP A 81 3.91 -11.20 -4.90
CA ASP A 81 3.57 -11.17 -6.32
C ASP A 81 4.57 -12.00 -7.13
N THR A 82 4.11 -13.15 -7.60
CA THR A 82 4.89 -14.11 -8.41
C THR A 82 4.70 -13.93 -9.91
N ASN A 83 3.78 -13.06 -10.34
CA ASN A 83 3.33 -12.96 -11.73
C ASN A 83 3.66 -11.61 -12.35
N MET A 84 4.85 -11.07 -12.07
CA MET A 84 5.30 -9.77 -12.59
C MET A 84 5.36 -9.73 -14.11
N TYR A 85 5.98 -10.75 -14.72
CA TYR A 85 6.28 -10.74 -16.16
C TYR A 85 5.11 -11.17 -17.06
N ARG A 86 4.12 -11.87 -16.50
CA ARG A 86 2.96 -12.37 -17.25
C ARG A 86 1.90 -11.28 -17.50
N GLY A 87 2.07 -10.10 -16.88
CA GLY A 87 1.04 -9.07 -16.80
C GLY A 87 -0.24 -9.56 -16.13
N THR A 88 -1.17 -8.66 -15.88
CA THR A 88 -2.46 -9.03 -15.27
C THR A 88 -3.50 -9.48 -16.29
N ALA A 89 -3.30 -9.10 -17.56
CA ALA A 89 -4.14 -9.45 -18.71
C ALA A 89 -3.45 -10.39 -19.74
N GLY A 90 -2.38 -11.10 -19.34
CA GLY A 90 -1.62 -11.98 -20.24
C GLY A 90 -0.67 -11.26 -21.21
N THR A 91 -0.53 -9.93 -21.08
CA THR A 91 0.43 -9.12 -21.81
C THR A 91 1.76 -9.07 -21.06
N ASN A 92 2.90 -9.29 -21.73
CA ASN A 92 4.21 -9.12 -21.10
C ASN A 92 4.38 -7.66 -20.62
N GLY A 93 4.17 -7.44 -19.32
CA GLY A 93 4.30 -6.14 -18.68
C GLY A 93 5.75 -5.89 -18.33
N GLY A 94 6.46 -5.08 -19.12
CA GLY A 94 7.73 -4.51 -18.69
C GLY A 94 7.45 -3.49 -17.59
N GLY A 95 8.18 -3.57 -16.47
CA GLY A 95 8.12 -2.56 -15.41
C GLY A 95 8.44 -1.14 -15.93
N PRO A 96 8.26 -0.09 -15.11
CA PRO A 96 8.00 -0.12 -13.67
C PRO A 96 6.55 -0.50 -13.33
N PHE A 97 6.36 -1.01 -12.10
CA PHE A 97 5.05 -1.39 -11.58
C PHE A 97 4.62 -0.41 -10.49
N THR A 98 3.36 0.03 -10.55
CA THR A 98 2.73 0.79 -9.47
C THR A 98 1.81 -0.14 -8.70
N TYR A 99 2.01 -0.23 -7.39
CA TYR A 99 1.09 -0.91 -6.49
C TYR A 99 0.21 0.12 -5.79
N ARG A 100 -1.05 -0.25 -5.58
CA ARG A 100 -2.00 0.53 -4.79
C ARG A 100 -2.64 -0.35 -3.73
N LEU A 101 -2.60 0.11 -2.49
CA LEU A 101 -3.35 -0.45 -1.38
C LEU A 101 -4.59 0.41 -1.18
N THR A 102 -5.77 -0.21 -1.25
CA THR A 102 -7.04 0.40 -0.86
C THR A 102 -7.44 -0.20 0.48
N VAL A 103 -7.52 0.65 1.51
CA VAL A 103 -7.98 0.29 2.84
C VAL A 103 -9.44 0.69 2.94
N HIS A 104 -10.32 -0.29 3.06
CA HIS A 104 -11.74 -0.04 3.28
C HIS A 104 -11.98 0.23 4.76
N THR A 105 -12.54 1.39 5.08
CA THR A 105 -12.87 1.74 6.47
C THR A 105 -14.34 2.14 6.60
N THR A 106 -14.86 2.10 7.82
CA THR A 106 -16.23 2.55 8.14
C THR A 106 -16.49 4.02 7.81
N THR A 107 -15.45 4.83 7.65
CA THR A 107 -15.55 6.26 7.32
C THR A 107 -15.26 6.56 5.84
N GLY A 108 -14.83 5.56 5.07
CA GLY A 108 -14.50 5.66 3.65
C GLY A 108 -13.22 4.92 3.26
N ASP A 109 -12.91 4.93 1.97
CA ASP A 109 -11.73 4.26 1.45
C ASP A 109 -10.49 5.16 1.50
N GLN A 110 -9.37 4.60 1.93
CA GLN A 110 -8.06 5.24 1.89
C GLN A 110 -7.17 4.56 0.84
N ASN A 111 -6.47 5.35 0.02
CA ASN A 111 -5.62 4.82 -1.05
C ASN A 111 -4.16 5.20 -0.81
N TYR A 112 -3.27 4.21 -0.87
CA TYR A 112 -1.83 4.37 -0.79
C TYR A 112 -1.19 3.81 -2.05
N THR A 113 -0.14 4.47 -2.55
CA THR A 113 0.55 4.04 -3.77
C THR A 113 2.04 3.95 -3.54
N THR A 114 2.67 2.95 -4.14
CA THR A 114 4.13 2.82 -4.18
C THR A 114 4.56 2.39 -5.57
N VAL A 115 5.73 2.85 -6.01
CA VAL A 115 6.28 2.56 -7.33
C VAL A 115 7.49 1.66 -7.16
N LEU A 116 7.40 0.47 -7.74
CA LEU A 116 8.54 -0.40 -7.92
C LEU A 116 9.24 -0.03 -9.23
N SER A 117 10.29 0.78 -9.09
CA SER A 117 11.19 1.09 -10.18
C SER A 117 11.88 -0.18 -10.69
N THR A 118 12.08 -0.27 -12.01
CA THR A 118 12.92 -1.33 -12.59
C THR A 118 14.30 -1.31 -11.95
N THR A 119 14.86 -2.47 -11.63
CA THR A 119 16.27 -2.60 -11.27
C THR A 119 17.11 -1.91 -12.36
N PRO A 120 18.14 -1.11 -12.03
CA PRO A 120 18.97 -0.47 -13.05
C PRO A 120 19.45 -1.53 -14.05
N SER A 121 19.33 -1.19 -15.34
CA SER A 121 19.75 -2.07 -16.42
C SER A 121 21.17 -2.58 -16.18
N ALA A 122 21.50 -3.78 -16.68
CA ALA A 122 22.87 -4.31 -16.58
C ALA A 122 23.93 -3.31 -17.08
N VAL A 123 23.54 -2.43 -18.00
CA VAL A 123 24.33 -1.31 -18.53
C VAL A 123 24.62 -0.24 -17.47
N GLN A 124 23.64 0.18 -16.68
CA GLN A 124 23.87 1.14 -15.58
C GLN A 124 24.77 0.57 -14.47
N ARG A 125 24.69 -0.75 -14.22
CA ARG A 125 25.59 -1.46 -13.29
C ARG A 125 27.00 -1.58 -13.83
N SER A 126 27.17 -1.86 -15.13
CA SER A 126 28.50 -1.97 -15.75
C SER A 126 29.21 -0.61 -15.84
N TRP A 127 28.51 0.48 -16.14
CA TRP A 127 29.10 1.82 -16.14
C TRP A 127 29.62 2.25 -14.75
N GLY A 128 28.91 1.89 -13.69
CA GLY A 128 29.37 2.15 -12.31
C GLY A 128 30.65 1.37 -11.97
N SER A 129 30.73 0.11 -12.40
CA SER A 129 31.91 -0.74 -12.23
C SER A 129 33.11 -0.24 -13.05
N ILE A 130 32.90 0.13 -14.32
CA ILE A 130 33.95 0.66 -15.20
C ILE A 130 34.50 1.99 -14.66
N LYS A 131 33.64 2.92 -14.22
CA LYS A 131 34.10 4.17 -13.56
C LYS A 131 34.84 3.93 -12.25
N SER A 132 34.71 2.75 -11.65
CA SER A 132 35.48 2.37 -10.47
C SER A 132 36.89 1.90 -10.78
N MET A 133 37.20 1.57 -12.03
CA MET A 133 38.50 1.06 -12.44
C MET A 133 39.48 2.16 -12.90
N PHE A 134 38.98 3.39 -13.08
CA PHE A 134 39.77 4.54 -13.55
C PHE A 134 39.89 5.65 -12.50
N ARG A 135 39.82 5.28 -11.22
CA ARG A 135 40.03 6.17 -10.07
C ARG A 135 41.20 5.66 -9.24
#